data_AF-A0A815G9L1-F1
#
_entry.id   AF-A0A815G9L1-F1
#
_cell.length_a   1.000
_cell.length_b   1.000
_cell.length_c   1.000
_cell.angle_alpha   90.00
_cell.angle_beta   90.00
_cell.angle_gamma   90.00
#
_symmetry.space_group_name_H-M   'P 1'
#
loop_
_entity.id
_entity.type
_entity.pdbx_description
1 polymer ?
#
loop_
_entity_poly.entity_id
_entity_poly.type
_entity_poly.pdbx_seq_one_letter_code
_entity_poly.pdbx_strand_id
1 'polypeptide(L)'
;HLLSLIASAATKFNLEQLNYLIGFIDNSWKTETIPIKEKLIELLGAIGRGCQEDSAARVLEVLWDMAHEDQLHRSMLDHLLYCHLRVFSEGRSSYDALKRNYCLKCMTDLQRNQGWLVSALKHLYELLLHDLTNTFKISEPDLISLLVNKHDIISALIQSLSTCQLDVWNKTHGHVTIDTLVDGRFTHEESIKTHLDLLSFLLKKGNLYLILKRSEELWDTLITNENASSFGRELGLNWFITCVEDLSRDSQLALFEKRISKLDLSNLSPKGFECYKLYFARYNLERFRRAKRSSNDSNKSTLSN
;
A
#
# COMPACT_ATOMS: atom_id res chain seq x y z
N HIS A 1 -18.96 30.43 1.77
CA HIS A 1 -19.22 31.37 2.88
C HIS A 1 -20.10 30.74 3.97
N LEU A 2 -21.27 30.19 3.67
CA LEU A 2 -22.12 29.55 4.70
C LEU A 2 -21.44 28.31 5.34
N LEU A 3 -20.92 27.39 4.53
CA LEU A 3 -20.28 26.15 5.03
C LEU A 3 -19.03 26.44 5.88
N SER A 4 -18.25 27.47 5.53
CA SER A 4 -17.09 27.88 6.32
C SER A 4 -17.48 28.48 7.67
N LEU A 5 -18.61 29.18 7.73
CA LEU A 5 -19.16 29.68 9.01
C LEU A 5 -19.65 28.52 9.88
N ILE A 6 -20.35 27.55 9.29
CA ILE A 6 -20.81 26.34 10.01
C ILE A 6 -19.60 25.56 10.54
N ALA A 7 -18.58 25.33 9.71
CA ALA A 7 -17.35 24.63 10.13
C ALA A 7 -16.67 25.35 11.30
N SER A 8 -16.56 26.68 11.23
CA SER A 8 -15.96 27.48 12.31
C SER A 8 -16.78 27.41 13.59
N ALA A 9 -18.12 27.48 13.51
CA ALA A 9 -18.99 27.33 14.67
C ALA A 9 -18.89 25.93 15.29
N ALA A 10 -18.83 24.89 14.47
CA ALA A 10 -18.76 23.49 14.90
C ALA A 10 -17.50 23.17 15.72
N THR A 11 -16.41 23.93 15.56
CA THR A 11 -15.20 23.77 16.40
C THR A 11 -15.44 24.03 17.89
N LYS A 12 -16.52 24.75 18.22
CA LYS A 12 -16.91 25.08 19.60
C LYS A 12 -18.03 24.18 20.14
N PHE A 13 -18.54 23.25 19.33
CA PHE A 13 -19.60 22.35 19.75
C PHE A 13 -19.06 21.31 20.72
N ASN A 14 -19.91 20.93 21.67
CA ASN A 14 -19.67 19.69 22.41
C ASN A 14 -19.99 18.47 21.52
N LEU A 15 -19.63 17.27 21.98
CA LEU A 15 -19.80 16.05 21.18
C LEU A 15 -21.26 15.76 20.81
N GLU A 16 -22.22 16.07 21.68
CA GLU A 16 -23.65 15.88 21.39
C GLU A 16 -24.13 16.81 20.26
N GLN A 17 -23.81 18.10 20.35
CA GLN A 17 -24.14 19.10 19.32
C GLN A 17 -23.50 18.75 17.97
N LEU A 18 -22.25 18.28 18.00
CA LEU A 18 -21.56 17.79 16.81
C LEU A 18 -22.26 16.55 16.22
N ASN A 19 -22.66 15.60 17.06
CA ASN A 19 -23.40 14.42 16.62
C ASN A 19 -24.74 14.77 15.96
N TYR A 20 -25.46 15.78 16.47
CA TYR A 20 -26.66 16.28 15.80
C TYR A 20 -26.34 16.83 14.40
N LEU A 21 -25.34 17.70 14.28
CA LEU A 21 -24.93 18.26 12.98
C LEU A 21 -24.51 17.15 12.00
N ILE A 22 -23.72 16.18 12.47
CA ILE A 22 -23.29 15.03 11.68
C ILE A 22 -24.51 14.18 11.25
N GLY A 23 -25.49 13.97 12.13
CA GLY A 23 -26.73 13.26 11.78
C GLY A 23 -27.52 13.98 10.67
N PHE A 24 -27.56 15.32 10.69
CA PHE A 24 -28.15 16.08 9.58
C PHE A 24 -27.37 15.93 8.27
N ILE A 25 -26.03 15.93 8.35
CA ILE A 25 -25.17 15.73 7.18
C ILE A 25 -25.36 14.32 6.59
N ASP A 26 -25.40 13.28 7.42
CA ASP A 26 -25.61 11.90 6.99
C ASP A 26 -26.98 11.69 6.33
N ASN A 27 -28.04 12.28 6.90
CA ASN A 27 -29.36 12.25 6.28
C ASN A 27 -29.37 12.95 4.92
N SER A 28 -28.71 14.11 4.82
CA SER A 28 -28.58 14.85 3.56
C SER A 28 -27.75 14.07 2.54
N TRP A 29 -26.68 13.41 2.98
CA TRP A 29 -25.82 12.59 2.13
C TRP A 29 -26.60 11.48 1.41
N LYS A 30 -27.62 10.91 2.04
CA LYS A 30 -28.44 9.83 1.45
C LYS A 30 -29.43 10.31 0.39
N THR A 31 -29.94 11.53 0.51
CA THR A 31 -31.04 12.02 -0.35
C THR A 31 -30.62 13.03 -1.41
N GLU A 32 -29.49 13.73 -1.19
CA GLU A 32 -29.13 14.90 -1.98
C GLU A 32 -28.32 14.59 -3.25
N THR A 33 -28.22 15.62 -4.10
CA THR A 33 -27.48 15.58 -5.38
C THR A 33 -25.96 15.55 -5.19
N ILE A 34 -25.23 15.05 -6.20
CA ILE A 34 -23.76 14.96 -6.21
C ILE A 34 -23.06 16.28 -5.81
N PRO A 35 -23.42 17.47 -6.36
CA PRO A 35 -22.76 18.72 -5.97
C PRO A 35 -22.98 19.13 -4.51
N ILE A 36 -24.08 18.69 -3.90
CA ILE A 36 -24.35 18.91 -2.48
C ILE A 36 -23.51 17.95 -1.65
N LYS A 37 -23.43 16.67 -2.06
CA LYS A 37 -22.57 15.67 -1.44
C LYS A 37 -21.10 16.11 -1.38
N GLU A 38 -20.55 16.66 -2.46
CA GLU A 38 -19.19 17.23 -2.47
C GLU A 38 -19.01 18.35 -1.43
N LYS A 39 -20.01 19.22 -1.29
CA LYS A 39 -20.00 20.31 -0.29
C LYS A 39 -20.10 19.79 1.14
N LEU A 40 -20.84 18.71 1.37
CA LEU A 40 -20.95 18.05 2.67
C LEU A 40 -19.60 17.43 3.07
N ILE A 41 -18.89 16.80 2.14
CA ILE A 41 -17.54 16.26 2.37
C ILE A 41 -16.56 17.38 2.75
N GLU A 42 -16.57 18.50 2.02
CA GLU A 42 -15.74 19.67 2.36
C GLU A 42 -16.08 20.23 3.75
N LEU A 43 -17.37 20.28 4.11
CA LEU A 43 -17.81 20.70 5.43
C LEU A 43 -17.26 19.76 6.52
N LEU A 44 -17.44 18.44 6.37
CA LEU A 44 -16.92 17.44 7.31
C LEU A 44 -15.40 17.57 7.46
N GLY A 45 -14.66 17.61 6.35
CA GLY A 45 -13.21 17.78 6.37
C GLY A 45 -12.77 19.09 7.06
N ALA A 46 -13.51 20.19 6.85
CA ALA A 46 -13.23 21.46 7.52
C ALA A 46 -13.51 21.42 9.03
N ILE A 47 -14.58 20.73 9.47
CA ILE A 47 -14.88 20.51 10.88
C ILE A 47 -13.78 19.68 11.53
N GLY A 48 -13.41 18.53 10.94
CA GLY A 48 -12.37 17.65 11.49
C GLY A 48 -11.02 18.35 11.68
N ARG A 49 -10.64 19.22 10.73
CA ARG A 49 -9.45 20.07 10.83
C ARG A 49 -9.53 21.19 11.87
N GLY A 50 -10.71 21.53 12.38
CA GLY A 50 -10.89 22.61 13.34
C GLY A 50 -11.10 22.12 14.78
N CYS A 51 -11.55 20.88 14.94
CA CYS A 51 -11.96 20.31 16.22
C CYS A 51 -10.79 19.73 17.05
N GLN A 52 -11.10 19.44 18.32
CA GLN A 52 -10.29 18.60 19.21
C GLN A 52 -10.38 17.11 18.83
N GLU A 53 -9.50 16.29 19.40
CA GLU A 53 -9.31 14.88 19.03
C GLU A 53 -10.62 14.07 19.03
N ASP A 54 -11.41 14.07 20.10
CA ASP A 54 -12.67 13.29 20.18
C ASP A 54 -13.69 13.67 19.08
N SER A 55 -13.82 14.96 18.82
CA SER A 55 -14.72 15.49 17.80
C SER A 55 -14.21 15.18 16.39
N ALA A 56 -12.89 15.28 16.18
CA ALA A 56 -12.27 14.92 14.91
C ALA A 56 -12.34 13.41 14.66
N ALA A 57 -12.17 12.58 15.70
CA ALA A 57 -12.35 11.14 15.63
C ALA A 57 -13.76 10.81 15.11
N ARG A 58 -14.80 11.48 15.64
CA ARG A 58 -16.16 11.29 15.15
C ARG A 58 -16.35 11.67 13.68
N VAL A 59 -15.75 12.78 13.26
CA VAL A 59 -15.78 13.21 11.85
C VAL A 59 -15.07 12.22 10.94
N LEU A 60 -13.89 11.73 11.36
CA LEU A 60 -13.13 10.72 10.63
C LEU A 60 -13.96 9.43 10.46
N GLU A 61 -14.65 8.97 11.51
CA GLU A 61 -15.52 7.79 11.41
C GLU A 61 -16.61 7.97 10.35
N VAL A 62 -17.25 9.15 10.31
CA VAL A 62 -18.31 9.41 9.31
C VAL A 62 -17.74 9.50 7.90
N LEU A 63 -16.60 10.16 7.70
CA LEU A 63 -15.93 10.17 6.40
C LEU A 63 -15.53 8.76 5.97
N TRP A 64 -15.09 7.92 6.91
CA TRP A 64 -14.74 6.52 6.68
C TRP A 64 -15.97 5.69 6.29
N ASP A 65 -17.06 5.79 7.04
CA ASP A 65 -18.31 5.08 6.77
C ASP A 65 -18.90 5.47 5.42
N MET A 66 -18.93 6.77 5.09
CA MET A 66 -19.37 7.27 3.79
C MET A 66 -18.50 6.77 2.63
N ALA A 67 -17.20 6.63 2.87
CA ALA A 67 -16.29 6.08 1.86
C ALA A 67 -16.66 4.61 1.56
N HIS A 68 -17.02 3.84 2.58
CA HIS A 68 -17.39 2.43 2.45
C HIS A 68 -18.80 2.18 1.90
N GLU A 69 -19.53 3.20 1.46
CA GLU A 69 -20.81 2.99 0.81
C GLU A 69 -20.66 2.26 -0.53
N ASP A 70 -21.60 1.35 -0.78
CA ASP A 70 -21.71 0.63 -2.05
C ASP A 70 -21.99 1.62 -3.20
N GLN A 71 -21.48 1.30 -4.39
CA GLN A 71 -21.71 2.06 -5.63
C GLN A 71 -21.20 3.51 -5.63
N LEU A 72 -20.27 3.85 -4.74
CA LEU A 72 -19.64 5.17 -4.75
C LEU A 72 -18.77 5.36 -6.00
N HIS A 73 -18.98 6.45 -6.74
CA HIS A 73 -18.14 6.79 -7.90
C HIS A 73 -16.71 7.14 -7.47
N ARG A 74 -15.71 6.82 -8.30
CA ARG A 74 -14.28 7.03 -8.00
C ARG A 74 -13.94 8.46 -7.59
N SER A 75 -14.48 9.46 -8.28
CA SER A 75 -14.21 10.87 -7.95
C SER A 75 -14.70 11.27 -6.55
N MET A 76 -15.85 10.75 -6.13
CA MET A 76 -16.43 11.01 -4.81
C MET A 76 -15.64 10.29 -3.72
N LEU A 77 -15.22 9.06 -4.00
CA LEU A 77 -14.31 8.29 -3.16
C LEU A 77 -12.99 9.04 -2.92
N ASP A 78 -12.35 9.49 -4.01
CA ASP A 78 -11.08 10.22 -3.94
C ASP A 78 -11.26 11.51 -3.11
N HIS A 79 -12.41 12.19 -3.24
CA HIS A 79 -12.71 13.40 -2.45
C HIS A 79 -12.90 13.11 -0.95
N LEU A 80 -13.62 12.04 -0.59
CA LEU A 80 -13.78 11.59 0.79
C LEU A 80 -12.43 11.27 1.44
N LEU A 81 -11.62 10.45 0.76
CA LEU A 81 -10.30 10.05 1.27
C LEU A 81 -9.35 11.24 1.36
N TYR A 82 -9.40 12.18 0.41
CA TYR A 82 -8.66 13.43 0.47
C TYR A 82 -9.04 14.26 1.70
N CYS A 83 -10.35 14.45 1.94
CA CYS A 83 -10.81 15.19 3.13
C CYS A 83 -10.46 14.46 4.43
N HIS A 84 -10.51 13.13 4.45
CA HIS A 84 -10.09 12.31 5.58
C HIS A 84 -8.60 12.51 5.90
N LEU A 85 -7.72 12.40 4.90
CA LEU A 85 -6.27 12.64 5.06
C LEU A 85 -5.98 14.05 5.57
N ARG A 86 -6.71 15.06 5.08
CA ARG A 86 -6.55 16.45 5.51
C ARG A 86 -6.84 16.69 6.98
N VAL A 87 -7.61 15.85 7.65
CA VAL A 87 -7.81 15.96 9.11
C VAL A 87 -6.51 15.65 9.87
N PHE A 88 -5.65 14.79 9.32
CA PHE A 88 -4.32 14.49 9.84
C PHE A 88 -3.23 15.48 9.40
N SER A 89 -3.60 16.70 8.96
CA SER A 89 -2.64 17.71 8.51
C SER A 89 -1.58 18.04 9.56
N GLU A 90 -0.45 18.56 9.08
CA GLU A 90 0.78 18.86 9.84
C GLU A 90 0.55 19.58 11.19
N GLY A 91 1.31 19.17 12.21
CA GLY A 91 1.30 19.80 13.53
C GLY A 91 0.30 19.23 14.55
N ARG A 92 -0.41 18.14 14.24
CA ARG A 92 -1.37 17.47 15.15
C ARG A 92 -0.84 16.17 15.77
N SER A 93 0.24 16.22 16.54
CA SER A 93 0.80 15.00 17.17
C SER A 93 -0.15 14.30 18.16
N SER A 94 -1.22 14.96 18.64
CA SER A 94 -2.23 14.27 19.45
C SER A 94 -3.04 13.25 18.64
N TYR A 95 -2.95 13.25 17.31
CA TYR A 95 -3.75 12.41 16.42
C TYR A 95 -3.01 11.13 16.03
N ASP A 96 -1.80 10.90 16.55
CA ASP A 96 -0.96 9.74 16.21
C ASP A 96 -1.68 8.41 16.53
N ALA A 97 -2.41 8.36 17.65
CA ALA A 97 -3.21 7.19 18.03
C ALA A 97 -4.39 6.95 17.07
N LEU A 98 -5.09 8.00 16.66
CA LEU A 98 -6.16 7.93 15.66
C LEU A 98 -5.61 7.46 14.31
N LYS A 99 -4.52 8.07 13.85
CA LYS A 99 -3.86 7.72 12.60
C LYS A 99 -3.46 6.24 12.58
N ARG A 100 -2.86 5.76 13.67
CA ARG A 100 -2.53 4.35 13.86
C ARG A 100 -3.76 3.45 13.75
N ASN A 101 -4.88 3.83 14.35
CA ASN A 101 -6.14 3.09 14.22
C ASN A 101 -6.57 2.99 12.74
N TYR A 102 -6.54 4.09 11.98
CA TYR A 102 -6.90 4.08 10.57
C TYR A 102 -5.96 3.24 9.70
N CYS A 103 -4.66 3.18 10.01
CA CYS A 103 -3.76 2.24 9.34
C CYS A 103 -4.17 0.78 9.61
N LEU A 104 -4.63 0.46 10.83
CA LEU A 104 -5.15 -0.88 11.16
C LEU A 104 -6.52 -1.17 10.54
N LYS A 105 -7.36 -0.15 10.35
CA LYS A 105 -8.60 -0.27 9.57
C LYS A 105 -8.29 -0.59 8.11
N CYS A 106 -7.36 0.14 7.48
CA CYS A 106 -6.90 -0.17 6.12
C CYS A 106 -6.39 -1.61 6.02
N MET A 107 -5.54 -2.04 6.96
CA MET A 107 -5.08 -3.44 7.08
C MET A 107 -6.22 -4.46 7.11
N THR A 108 -7.30 -4.14 7.83
CA THR A 108 -8.49 -5.00 7.90
C THR A 108 -9.19 -5.07 6.55
N ASP A 109 -9.31 -3.93 5.85
CA ASP A 109 -9.95 -3.89 4.53
C ASP A 109 -9.10 -4.53 3.42
N LEU A 110 -7.76 -4.56 3.55
CA LEU A 110 -6.89 -5.34 2.67
C LEU A 110 -7.21 -6.84 2.73
N GLN A 111 -7.60 -7.33 3.90
CA GLN A 111 -7.92 -8.74 4.14
C GLN A 111 -9.39 -9.06 3.80
N ARG A 112 -10.23 -8.04 3.62
CA ARG A 112 -11.62 -8.21 3.21
C ARG A 112 -11.70 -8.24 1.69
N ASN A 113 -12.29 -9.30 1.14
CA ASN A 113 -12.63 -9.39 -0.30
C ASN A 113 -13.86 -8.50 -0.65
N GLN A 114 -13.89 -7.23 -0.20
CA GLN A 114 -15.08 -6.37 -0.24
C GLN A 114 -14.90 -5.11 -1.08
N GLY A 115 -14.25 -5.20 -2.24
CA GLY A 115 -14.17 -4.10 -3.20
C GLY A 115 -13.41 -2.86 -2.72
N TRP A 116 -12.88 -2.82 -1.50
CA TRP A 116 -12.13 -1.67 -0.95
C TRP A 116 -10.61 -1.80 -1.06
N LEU A 117 -10.12 -2.87 -1.69
CA LEU A 117 -8.71 -3.24 -1.69
C LEU A 117 -7.79 -2.09 -2.17
N VAL A 118 -8.05 -1.54 -3.36
CA VAL A 118 -7.19 -0.50 -3.94
C VAL A 118 -7.27 0.80 -3.15
N SER A 119 -8.47 1.17 -2.69
CA SER A 119 -8.69 2.33 -1.82
C SER A 119 -7.92 2.22 -0.51
N ALA A 120 -7.98 1.06 0.15
CA ALA A 120 -7.28 0.79 1.40
C ALA A 120 -5.76 0.88 1.22
N LEU A 121 -5.21 0.32 0.13
CA LEU A 121 -3.78 0.40 -0.18
C LEU A 121 -3.33 1.85 -0.36
N LYS A 122 -4.05 2.62 -1.19
CA LYS A 122 -3.74 4.04 -1.45
C LYS A 122 -3.84 4.86 -0.18
N HIS A 123 -4.91 4.68 0.59
CA HIS A 123 -5.12 5.43 1.82
C HIS A 123 -4.06 5.10 2.88
N LEU A 124 -3.69 3.83 3.02
CA LEU A 124 -2.61 3.40 3.91
C LEU A 124 -1.27 4.01 3.50
N TYR A 125 -0.96 4.01 2.20
CA TYR A 125 0.25 4.67 1.69
C TYR A 125 0.29 6.15 2.07
N GLU A 126 -0.78 6.90 1.82
CA GLU A 126 -0.85 8.33 2.11
C GLU A 126 -0.79 8.63 3.61
N LEU A 127 -1.46 7.83 4.45
CA LEU A 127 -1.34 7.96 5.90
C LEU A 127 0.13 7.81 6.32
N LEU A 128 0.83 6.77 5.86
CA LEU A 128 2.24 6.56 6.19
C LEU A 128 3.16 7.65 5.62
N LEU A 129 2.83 8.21 4.45
CA LEU A 129 3.57 9.31 3.83
C LEU A 129 3.51 10.59 4.69
N HIS A 130 2.34 10.90 5.27
CA HIS A 130 2.18 12.08 6.13
C HIS A 130 2.96 12.03 7.45
N ASP A 131 3.51 10.88 7.87
CA ASP A 131 4.45 10.83 9.01
C ASP A 131 5.83 11.42 8.69
N LEU A 132 6.13 11.67 7.41
CA LEU A 132 7.44 12.17 6.97
C LEU A 132 7.69 13.64 7.31
N THR A 133 6.65 14.47 7.43
CA THR A 133 6.78 15.92 7.67
C THR A 133 6.86 16.26 9.16
N ASN A 134 6.43 15.35 10.04
CA ASN A 134 6.64 15.45 11.48
C ASN A 134 8.03 14.91 11.86
N THR A 135 9.07 15.64 11.45
CA THR A 135 10.37 15.54 12.12
C THR A 135 10.17 15.76 13.62
N PHE A 136 10.84 14.96 14.47
CA PHE A 136 10.84 15.03 15.94
C PHE A 136 9.75 14.23 16.68
N LYS A 137 9.90 12.90 16.75
CA LYS A 137 9.83 12.15 18.02
C LYS A 137 10.33 10.71 17.85
N ILE A 138 11.39 10.38 18.59
CA ILE A 138 12.16 9.11 18.56
C ILE A 138 11.55 8.05 19.52
N SER A 139 10.33 8.25 20.05
CA SER A 139 9.90 7.51 21.24
C SER A 139 8.85 6.41 21.05
N GLU A 140 8.24 6.25 19.89
CA GLU A 140 7.32 5.13 19.62
C GLU A 140 7.93 4.15 18.62
N PRO A 141 7.62 2.82 18.70
CA PRO A 141 7.96 1.93 17.61
C PRO A 141 7.36 2.52 16.34
N ASP A 142 8.23 2.86 15.39
CA ASP A 142 7.86 3.39 14.08
C ASP A 142 6.62 2.64 13.58
N LEU A 143 5.59 3.36 13.15
CA LEU A 143 4.33 2.80 12.69
C LEU A 143 4.56 1.71 11.63
N ILE A 144 5.61 1.87 10.83
CA ILE A 144 6.06 0.86 9.87
C ILE A 144 6.57 -0.41 10.56
N SER A 145 7.40 -0.28 11.59
CA SER A 145 7.84 -1.41 12.41
C SER A 145 6.66 -2.15 13.05
N LEU A 146 5.64 -1.42 13.51
CA LEU A 146 4.41 -2.04 14.02
C LEU A 146 3.70 -2.86 12.93
N LEU A 147 3.46 -2.27 11.77
CA LEU A 147 2.76 -2.92 10.66
C LEU A 147 3.52 -4.14 10.13
N VAL A 148 4.85 -4.03 10.02
CA VAL A 148 5.71 -5.11 9.52
C VAL A 148 5.84 -6.23 10.53
N ASN A 149 6.21 -5.91 11.77
CA ASN A 149 6.59 -6.94 12.74
C ASN A 149 5.40 -7.52 13.51
N LYS A 150 4.34 -6.74 13.77
CA LYS A 150 3.17 -7.23 14.51
C LYS A 150 2.02 -7.67 13.61
N HIS A 151 1.85 -7.01 12.48
CA HIS A 151 0.71 -7.26 11.59
C HIS A 151 1.09 -7.97 10.28
N ASP A 152 2.38 -8.26 10.07
CA ASP A 152 2.90 -8.97 8.88
C ASP A 152 2.34 -8.39 7.57
N ILE A 153 2.33 -7.05 7.47
CA ILE A 153 1.77 -6.32 6.33
C ILE A 153 2.34 -6.81 5.00
N ILE A 154 3.62 -7.20 4.95
CA ILE A 154 4.26 -7.73 3.74
C ILE A 154 3.53 -8.99 3.27
N SER A 155 3.21 -9.91 4.19
CA SER A 155 2.41 -11.10 3.87
C SER A 155 1.02 -10.72 3.40
N ALA A 156 0.37 -9.78 4.09
CA ALA A 156 -0.99 -9.37 3.77
C ALA A 156 -1.07 -8.75 2.37
N LEU A 157 -0.08 -7.96 1.96
CA LEU A 157 0.02 -7.37 0.62
C LEU A 157 0.18 -8.44 -0.46
N ILE A 158 1.09 -9.40 -0.26
CA ILE A 158 1.30 -10.47 -1.26
C ILE A 158 0.06 -11.35 -1.36
N GLN A 159 -0.57 -11.68 -0.23
CA GLN A 159 -1.75 -12.53 -0.20
C GLN A 159 -2.97 -11.84 -0.83
N SER A 160 -3.21 -10.56 -0.51
CA SER A 160 -4.31 -9.79 -1.11
C SER A 160 -4.12 -9.60 -2.61
N LEU A 161 -2.88 -9.40 -3.08
CA LEU A 161 -2.56 -9.38 -4.50
C LEU A 161 -2.89 -10.72 -5.18
N SER A 162 -2.45 -11.84 -4.59
CA SER A 162 -2.74 -13.19 -5.10
C SER A 162 -4.24 -13.47 -5.18
N THR A 163 -4.98 -13.14 -4.12
CA THR A 163 -6.44 -13.30 -4.07
C THR A 163 -7.14 -12.40 -5.09
N CYS A 164 -6.68 -11.15 -5.26
CA CYS A 164 -7.22 -10.22 -6.25
C CYS A 164 -7.03 -10.74 -7.68
N GLN A 165 -5.83 -11.24 -8.02
CA GLN A 165 -5.57 -11.82 -9.34
C GLN A 165 -6.47 -13.00 -9.64
N LEU A 166 -6.66 -13.91 -8.68
CA LEU A 166 -7.53 -15.07 -8.83
C LEU A 166 -9.00 -14.66 -9.00
N ASP A 167 -9.48 -13.70 -8.20
CA ASP A 167 -10.86 -13.19 -8.28
C ASP A 167 -11.14 -12.53 -9.64
N VAL A 168 -10.23 -11.67 -10.11
CA VAL A 168 -10.34 -11.03 -11.43
C VAL A 168 -10.30 -12.07 -12.55
N TRP A 169 -9.39 -13.04 -12.47
CA TRP A 169 -9.32 -14.13 -13.44
C TRP A 169 -10.64 -14.91 -13.52
N ASN A 170 -11.21 -15.28 -12.36
CA ASN A 170 -12.46 -16.03 -12.30
C ASN A 170 -13.63 -15.21 -12.84
N LYS A 171 -13.75 -13.94 -12.46
CA LYS A 171 -14.82 -13.04 -12.95
C LYS A 171 -14.75 -12.81 -14.46
N THR A 172 -13.55 -12.75 -15.02
CA THR A 172 -13.32 -12.53 -16.46
C THR A 172 -13.19 -13.80 -17.28
N HIS A 173 -13.26 -14.99 -16.65
CA HIS A 173 -13.04 -16.28 -17.31
C HIS A 173 -11.69 -16.33 -18.05
N GLY A 174 -10.66 -15.71 -17.49
CA GLY A 174 -9.32 -15.62 -18.07
C GLY A 174 -9.09 -14.47 -19.06
N HIS A 175 -10.11 -13.70 -19.41
CA HIS A 175 -10.00 -12.56 -20.31
C HIS A 175 -9.64 -11.26 -19.55
N VAL A 176 -8.44 -11.24 -18.96
CA VAL A 176 -7.94 -10.08 -18.22
C VAL A 176 -7.23 -9.11 -19.18
N THR A 177 -7.73 -7.87 -19.24
CA THR A 177 -7.16 -6.77 -20.01
C THR A 177 -6.68 -5.65 -19.09
N ILE A 178 -5.99 -4.65 -19.63
CA ILE A 178 -5.53 -3.49 -18.84
C ILE A 178 -6.71 -2.68 -18.26
N ASP A 179 -7.85 -2.68 -18.96
CA ASP A 179 -9.06 -1.94 -18.57
C ASP A 179 -10.00 -2.75 -17.65
N THR A 180 -9.66 -4.01 -17.36
CA THR A 180 -10.47 -4.87 -16.47
C THR A 180 -10.51 -4.28 -15.07
N LEU A 181 -11.72 -4.03 -14.55
CA LEU A 181 -11.94 -3.46 -13.23
C LEU A 181 -11.95 -4.53 -12.13
N VAL A 182 -11.38 -4.20 -10.96
CA VAL A 182 -11.37 -5.07 -9.77
C VAL A 182 -12.66 -4.95 -8.97
N ASP A 183 -13.07 -3.71 -8.72
CA ASP A 183 -14.17 -3.32 -7.81
C ASP A 183 -15.16 -2.33 -8.48
N GLY A 184 -15.08 -2.19 -9.81
CA GLY A 184 -15.86 -1.21 -10.56
C GLY A 184 -15.30 0.21 -10.55
N ARG A 185 -14.17 0.48 -9.86
CA ARG A 185 -13.55 1.81 -9.74
C ARG A 185 -12.11 1.84 -10.23
N PHE A 186 -11.34 0.80 -9.89
CA PHE A 186 -9.93 0.70 -10.22
C PHE A 186 -9.66 -0.47 -11.16
N THR A 187 -8.73 -0.26 -12.09
CA THR A 187 -8.27 -1.30 -12.99
C THR A 187 -7.42 -2.33 -12.26
N HIS A 188 -7.33 -3.52 -12.83
CA HIS A 188 -6.45 -4.58 -12.34
C HIS A 188 -4.98 -4.15 -12.42
N GLU A 189 -4.60 -3.36 -13.44
CA GLU A 189 -3.26 -2.77 -13.53
C GLU A 189 -2.98 -1.82 -12.35
N GLU A 190 -3.90 -0.92 -12.03
CA GLU A 190 -3.79 -0.03 -10.87
C GLU A 190 -3.69 -0.80 -9.56
N SER A 191 -4.43 -1.89 -9.42
CA SER A 191 -4.34 -2.77 -8.25
C SER A 191 -2.90 -3.29 -8.09
N ILE A 192 -2.34 -3.93 -9.12
CA ILE A 192 -0.97 -4.48 -9.06
C ILE A 192 0.05 -3.37 -8.74
N LYS A 193 -0.02 -2.23 -9.44
CA LYS A 193 0.88 -1.08 -9.19
C LYS A 193 0.80 -0.61 -7.74
N THR A 194 -0.41 -0.40 -7.22
CA THR A 194 -0.61 0.10 -5.85
C THR A 194 -0.06 -0.86 -4.80
N HIS A 195 -0.22 -2.18 -4.97
CA HIS A 195 0.39 -3.18 -4.07
C HIS A 195 1.93 -3.07 -4.07
N LEU A 196 2.51 -3.01 -5.27
CA LEU A 196 3.96 -2.96 -5.47
C LEU A 196 4.58 -1.66 -4.96
N ASP A 197 3.90 -0.52 -5.17
CA ASP A 197 4.34 0.79 -4.70
C ASP A 197 4.35 0.86 -3.17
N LEU A 198 3.29 0.35 -2.52
CA LEU A 198 3.24 0.28 -1.06
C LEU A 198 4.29 -0.67 -0.50
N LEU A 199 4.52 -1.83 -1.12
CA LEU A 199 5.58 -2.75 -0.72
C LEU A 199 6.96 -2.08 -0.83
N SER A 200 7.28 -1.44 -1.96
CA SER A 200 8.53 -0.70 -2.14
C SER A 200 8.70 0.40 -1.10
N PHE A 201 7.63 1.14 -0.81
CA PHE A 201 7.65 2.19 0.21
C PHE A 201 7.97 1.63 1.60
N LEU A 202 7.30 0.55 2.01
CA LEU A 202 7.53 -0.07 3.31
C LEU A 202 8.97 -0.60 3.44
N LEU A 203 9.51 -1.23 2.40
CA LEU A 203 10.89 -1.72 2.40
C LEU A 203 11.89 -0.58 2.55
N LYS A 204 11.78 0.45 1.72
CA LYS A 204 12.69 1.60 1.73
C LYS A 204 12.60 2.39 3.02
N LYS A 205 11.37 2.68 3.46
CA LYS A 205 11.14 3.54 4.62
C LYS A 205 11.43 2.83 5.94
N GLY A 206 11.10 1.54 6.04
CA GLY A 206 11.46 0.71 7.19
C GLY A 206 12.92 0.27 7.22
N ASN A 207 13.72 0.59 6.19
CA ASN A 207 15.08 0.08 5.99
C ASN A 207 15.13 -1.46 6.11
N LEU A 208 14.17 -2.12 5.45
CA LEU A 208 13.94 -3.56 5.51
C LEU A 208 14.44 -4.21 4.23
N TYR A 209 14.86 -5.47 4.36
CA TYR A 209 15.15 -6.32 3.22
C TYR A 209 14.06 -7.38 3.06
N LEU A 210 13.56 -7.54 1.84
CA LEU A 210 12.66 -8.64 1.54
C LEU A 210 13.42 -9.97 1.68
N ILE A 211 12.90 -10.84 2.54
CA ILE A 211 13.44 -12.18 2.76
C ILE A 211 13.05 -13.13 1.63
N LEU A 212 13.79 -14.24 1.48
CA LEU A 212 13.63 -15.19 0.40
C LEU A 212 12.20 -15.73 0.30
N LYS A 213 11.60 -16.12 1.44
CA LYS A 213 10.23 -16.64 1.48
C LYS A 213 9.24 -15.68 0.81
N ARG A 214 9.26 -14.40 1.18
CA ARG A 214 8.37 -13.37 0.63
C ARG A 214 8.71 -13.03 -0.82
N SER A 215 9.98 -13.10 -1.19
CA SER A 215 10.43 -12.90 -2.57
C SER A 215 9.91 -14.02 -3.49
N GLU A 216 9.96 -15.27 -3.04
CA GLU A 216 9.42 -16.43 -3.76
C GLU A 216 7.88 -16.35 -3.87
N GLU A 217 7.18 -16.01 -2.79
CA GLU A 217 5.72 -15.83 -2.80
C GLU A 217 5.28 -14.74 -3.80
N LEU A 218 5.96 -13.59 -3.80
CA LEU A 218 5.67 -12.50 -4.74
C LEU A 218 5.99 -12.90 -6.18
N TRP A 219 7.13 -13.57 -6.39
CA TRP A 219 7.53 -14.08 -7.71
C TRP A 219 6.51 -15.08 -8.26
N ASP A 220 6.10 -16.04 -7.43
CA ASP A 220 5.16 -17.06 -7.84
C ASP A 220 3.78 -16.46 -8.13
N THR A 221 3.37 -15.45 -7.36
CA THR A 221 2.12 -14.70 -7.58
C THR A 221 2.11 -13.96 -8.92
N LEU A 222 3.19 -13.22 -9.22
CA LEU A 222 3.21 -12.30 -10.37
C LEU A 222 3.74 -12.93 -11.66
N ILE A 223 4.67 -13.88 -11.57
CA ILE A 223 5.45 -14.36 -12.71
C ILE A 223 5.10 -15.81 -13.06
N THR A 224 5.24 -16.73 -12.10
CA THR A 224 5.02 -18.17 -12.32
C THR A 224 3.53 -18.52 -12.46
N ASN A 225 2.65 -17.71 -11.86
CA ASN A 225 1.20 -17.92 -11.88
C ASN A 225 0.65 -17.94 -13.32
N GLU A 226 -0.05 -19.01 -13.69
CA GLU A 226 -0.69 -19.17 -14.99
C GLU A 226 -1.80 -18.13 -15.19
N ASN A 227 -2.50 -17.76 -14.12
CA ASN A 227 -3.57 -16.76 -14.10
C ASN A 227 -3.04 -15.31 -14.17
N ALA A 228 -1.73 -15.10 -14.09
CA ALA A 228 -1.16 -13.76 -14.19
C ALA A 228 -1.26 -13.23 -15.64
N SER A 229 -1.88 -12.06 -15.78
CA SER A 229 -1.92 -11.31 -17.04
C SER A 229 -0.52 -10.93 -17.53
N SER A 230 -0.36 -10.76 -18.85
CA SER A 230 0.92 -10.37 -19.46
C SER A 230 1.45 -9.03 -18.94
N PHE A 231 0.58 -8.02 -18.80
CA PHE A 231 0.95 -6.74 -18.21
C PHE A 231 1.30 -6.86 -16.71
N GLY A 232 0.61 -7.74 -15.98
CA GLY A 232 0.93 -8.02 -14.57
C GLY A 232 2.33 -8.63 -14.41
N ARG A 233 2.70 -9.55 -15.30
CA ARG A 233 4.06 -10.12 -15.37
C ARG A 233 5.09 -9.04 -15.65
N GLU A 234 4.85 -8.15 -16.62
CA GLU A 234 5.74 -7.02 -16.92
C GLU A 234 5.96 -6.10 -15.71
N LEU A 235 4.88 -5.75 -15.00
CA LEU A 235 4.95 -4.92 -13.79
C LEU A 235 5.76 -5.61 -12.69
N GLY A 236 5.52 -6.90 -12.45
CA GLY A 236 6.26 -7.69 -11.47
C GLY A 236 7.75 -7.80 -11.80
N LEU A 237 8.10 -8.08 -13.07
CA LEU A 237 9.49 -8.13 -13.53
C LEU A 237 10.18 -6.78 -13.36
N ASN A 238 9.49 -5.70 -13.75
CA ASN A 238 10.00 -4.34 -13.56
C ASN A 238 10.25 -4.03 -12.08
N TRP A 239 9.35 -4.46 -11.19
CA TRP A 239 9.53 -4.29 -9.75
C TRP A 239 10.78 -5.01 -9.23
N PHE A 240 11.00 -6.27 -9.59
CA PHE A 240 12.22 -7.01 -9.21
C PHE A 240 13.50 -6.37 -9.76
N ILE A 241 13.44 -5.74 -10.94
CA ILE A 241 14.57 -4.98 -11.48
C ILE A 241 14.85 -3.74 -10.61
N THR A 242 13.81 -2.96 -10.30
CA THR A 242 13.96 -1.68 -9.58
C THR A 242 14.23 -1.84 -8.09
N CYS A 243 13.72 -2.90 -7.48
CA CYS A 243 13.83 -3.18 -6.04
C CYS A 243 14.91 -4.22 -5.71
N VAL A 244 15.84 -4.51 -6.63
CA VAL A 244 16.89 -5.51 -6.40
C VAL A 244 17.71 -5.24 -5.14
N GLU A 245 17.98 -3.97 -4.81
CA GLU A 245 18.72 -3.59 -3.60
C GLU A 245 17.88 -3.68 -2.32
N ASP A 246 16.55 -3.71 -2.45
CA ASP A 246 15.63 -3.90 -1.33
C ASP A 246 15.46 -5.40 -0.98
N LEU A 247 16.09 -6.31 -1.73
CA LEU A 247 16.20 -7.74 -1.40
C LEU A 247 17.51 -8.02 -0.68
N SER A 248 17.49 -8.88 0.34
CA SER A 248 18.74 -9.33 0.97
C SER A 248 19.61 -10.08 -0.04
N ARG A 249 20.94 -9.96 0.06
CA ARG A 249 21.88 -10.57 -0.90
C ARG A 249 21.66 -12.07 -1.09
N ASP A 250 21.45 -12.81 -0.01
CA ASP A 250 21.19 -14.25 -0.10
C ASP A 250 19.86 -14.54 -0.79
N SER A 251 18.85 -13.68 -0.61
CA SER A 251 17.58 -13.80 -1.33
C SER A 251 17.74 -13.51 -2.82
N GLN A 252 18.56 -12.52 -3.20
CA GLN A 252 18.87 -12.25 -4.62
C GLN A 252 19.50 -13.48 -5.30
N LEU A 253 20.49 -14.10 -4.65
CA LEU A 253 21.17 -15.29 -5.19
C LEU A 253 20.24 -16.49 -5.28
N ALA A 254 19.53 -16.79 -4.19
CA ALA A 254 18.64 -17.95 -4.14
C ALA A 254 17.45 -17.79 -5.09
N LEU A 255 16.91 -16.57 -5.26
CA LEU A 255 15.85 -16.30 -6.24
C LEU A 255 16.34 -16.56 -7.67
N PHE A 256 17.59 -16.18 -7.98
CA PHE A 256 18.19 -16.50 -9.28
C PHE A 256 18.27 -18.02 -9.52
N GLU A 257 18.85 -18.76 -8.59
CA GLU A 257 19.02 -20.21 -8.71
C GLU A 257 17.68 -20.95 -8.76
N LYS A 258 16.70 -20.54 -7.94
CA LYS A 258 15.46 -21.29 -7.79
C LYS A 258 14.40 -20.95 -8.82
N ARG A 259 14.36 -19.70 -9.32
CA ARG A 259 13.28 -19.17 -10.17
C ARG A 259 13.81 -18.57 -11.48
N ILE A 260 14.63 -17.52 -11.42
CA ILE A 260 14.97 -16.72 -12.61
C ILE A 260 15.77 -17.54 -13.64
N SER A 261 16.68 -18.40 -13.18
CA SER A 261 17.47 -19.27 -14.06
C SER A 261 16.64 -20.33 -14.80
N LYS A 262 15.41 -20.59 -14.35
CA LYS A 262 14.47 -21.56 -14.93
C LYS A 262 13.45 -20.93 -15.88
N LEU A 263 13.52 -19.62 -16.10
CA LEU A 263 12.68 -18.96 -17.09
C LEU A 263 12.97 -19.49 -18.49
N ASP A 264 11.92 -19.69 -19.29
CA ASP A 264 12.08 -20.05 -20.70
C ASP A 264 12.64 -18.86 -21.48
N LEU A 265 13.93 -18.92 -21.78
CA LEU A 265 14.68 -17.88 -22.48
C LEU A 265 14.13 -17.60 -23.89
N SER A 266 13.40 -18.54 -24.49
CA SER A 266 12.87 -18.44 -25.85
C SER A 266 11.67 -17.50 -25.94
N ASN A 267 10.94 -17.32 -24.83
CA ASN A 267 9.68 -16.57 -24.75
C ASN A 267 9.75 -15.41 -23.75
N LEU A 268 10.96 -14.91 -23.46
CA LEU A 268 11.12 -13.78 -22.55
C LEU A 268 10.65 -12.47 -23.17
N SER A 269 9.90 -11.72 -22.38
CA SER A 269 9.64 -10.32 -22.64
C SER A 269 10.92 -9.47 -22.47
N PRO A 270 10.93 -8.21 -22.94
CA PRO A 270 12.05 -7.29 -22.72
C PRO A 270 12.42 -7.15 -21.23
N LYS A 271 11.42 -7.01 -20.34
CA LYS A 271 11.64 -6.96 -18.89
C LYS A 271 12.10 -8.30 -18.31
N GLY A 272 11.62 -9.41 -18.87
CA GLY A 272 12.09 -10.74 -18.48
C GLY A 272 13.58 -10.91 -18.73
N PHE A 273 14.06 -10.47 -19.90
CA PHE A 273 15.47 -10.52 -20.26
C PHE A 273 16.32 -9.54 -19.44
N GLU A 274 15.83 -8.33 -19.19
CA GLU A 274 16.49 -7.34 -18.32
C GLU A 274 16.65 -7.89 -16.89
N CYS A 275 15.60 -8.46 -16.32
CA CYS A 275 15.61 -9.09 -15.00
C CYS A 275 16.62 -10.24 -14.96
N TYR A 276 16.60 -11.13 -15.96
CA TYR A 276 17.57 -12.23 -16.05
C TYR A 276 19.01 -11.72 -16.05
N LYS A 277 19.33 -10.74 -16.91
CA LYS A 277 20.69 -10.17 -17.00
C LYS A 277 21.16 -9.58 -15.67
N LEU A 278 20.30 -8.82 -15.02
CA LEU A 278 20.61 -8.16 -13.74
C LEU A 278 20.98 -9.19 -12.67
N TYR A 279 20.13 -10.19 -12.46
CA TYR A 279 20.35 -11.20 -11.44
C TYR A 279 21.50 -12.15 -11.79
N PHE A 280 21.67 -12.50 -13.07
CA PHE A 280 22.82 -13.28 -13.53
C PHE A 280 24.15 -12.57 -13.26
N ALA A 281 24.24 -11.27 -13.57
CA ALA A 281 25.45 -10.48 -13.32
C ALA A 281 25.78 -10.42 -11.81
N ARG A 282 24.78 -10.20 -10.96
CA ARG A 282 24.96 -10.18 -9.50
C ARG A 282 25.37 -11.54 -8.94
N TYR A 283 24.74 -12.60 -9.41
CA TYR A 283 25.06 -13.97 -9.01
C TYR A 283 26.53 -14.32 -9.29
N ASN A 284 27.00 -14.02 -10.50
CA ASN A 284 28.39 -14.27 -10.89
C ASN A 284 29.39 -13.41 -10.13
N LEU A 285 29.07 -12.13 -9.90
CA LEU A 285 29.92 -11.23 -9.14
C LEU A 285 30.14 -11.73 -7.70
N GLU A 286 29.07 -12.22 -7.05
CA GLU A 286 29.17 -12.73 -5.69
C GLU A 286 29.89 -14.08 -5.63
N ARG A 287 29.67 -14.97 -6.61
CA ARG A 287 30.45 -16.21 -6.74
C ARG A 287 31.94 -15.92 -6.89
N PHE A 288 32.32 -14.94 -7.71
CA PHE A 288 33.71 -14.51 -7.86
C PHE A 288 34.30 -13.94 -6.56
N ARG A 289 33.54 -13.10 -5.83
CA ARG A 289 33.97 -12.57 -4.52
C ARG A 289 34.19 -13.67 -3.49
N ARG A 290 33.29 -14.66 -3.42
CA ARG A 290 33.41 -15.83 -2.53
C ARG A 290 34.65 -16.67 -2.85
N ALA A 291 34.91 -16.92 -4.13
CA ALA A 291 36.12 -17.62 -4.58
C ALA A 291 37.41 -16.89 -4.14
N LYS A 292 37.49 -15.56 -4.33
CA LYS A 292 38.66 -14.76 -3.93
C LYS A 292 38.89 -14.75 -2.42
N ARG A 293 37.83 -14.75 -1.60
CA ARG A 293 37.94 -14.83 -0.13
C ARG A 293 38.51 -16.18 0.31
N SER A 294 37.99 -17.28 -0.26
CA SER A 294 38.47 -18.63 0.03
C SER A 294 39.97 -18.81 -0.29
N SER A 295 40.44 -18.26 -1.42
CA SER A 295 41.87 -18.29 -1.77
C SER A 295 42.77 -17.45 -0.85
N ASN A 296 42.24 -16.35 -0.28
CA ASN A 296 42.99 -15.53 0.65
C ASN A 296 43.08 -16.14 2.06
N ASP A 297 42.04 -16.83 2.50
CA ASP A 297 42.04 -17.54 3.79
C ASP A 297 42.96 -18.77 3.76
N SER A 298 43.00 -19.50 2.64
CA SER A 298 43.97 -20.61 2.45
C SER A 298 45.43 -20.14 2.43
N ASN A 299 45.69 -18.93 1.93
CA ASN A 299 47.02 -18.34 1.93
C ASN A 299 47.43 -17.81 3.32
N LYS A 300 46.48 -17.32 4.13
CA LYS A 300 46.76 -16.92 5.52
C LYS A 300 47.03 -18.11 6.43
N SER A 301 46.31 -19.23 6.26
CA SER A 301 46.54 -20.45 7.06
C SER A 301 47.86 -21.14 6.75
N THR A 302 48.44 -20.93 5.57
CA THR A 302 49.75 -21.45 5.19
C THR A 302 50.92 -20.57 5.63
N LEU A 303 50.67 -19.29 5.94
CA LEU A 303 51.66 -18.35 6.49
C LEU A 303 51.70 -18.35 8.03
N SER A 304 50.79 -19.04 8.71
CA SER A 304 50.70 -19.14 10.16
C SER A 304 51.19 -20.48 10.75
N ASN A 305 51.84 -21.32 9.94
CA ASN A 305 52.48 -22.57 10.37
C ASN A 305 53.99 -22.51 10.18
#